data_AF-Q0GFM0-F1
#
_entry.id   AF-Q0GFM0-F1
#
_cell.length_a   1.000
_cell.length_b   1.000
_cell.length_c   1.000
_cell.angle_alpha   90.00
_cell.angle_beta   90.00
_cell.angle_gamma   90.00
#
_symmetry.space_group_name_H-M   'P 1'
#
loop_
_entity.id
_entity.type
_entity.pdbx_description
1 polymer ?
#
loop_
_entity_poly.entity_id
_entity_poly.type
_entity_poly.pdbx_seq_one_letter_code
_entity_poly.pdbx_strand_id
1 'polypeptide(L)' 'MEKNCRGVRKGTWTKEEDTLLRQCIEKYGEGKWHQVPHRAGLNRCRKSCRLRWLNYLRPNIKRGRFSRD' A
#
# COMPACT_ATOMS: atom_id res chain seq x y z
N MET A 1 -20.03 2.52 -4.73
CA MET A 1 -19.32 3.67 -5.33
C MET A 1 -17.87 3.72 -4.82
N GLU A 2 -16.93 3.10 -5.53
CA GLU A 2 -15.51 3.26 -5.22
C GLU A 2 -15.02 4.61 -5.72
N LYS A 3 -14.73 5.55 -4.81
CA LYS A 3 -14.17 6.86 -5.17
C LYS A 3 -12.83 6.65 -5.87
N ASN A 4 -12.84 6.79 -7.19
CA ASN A 4 -11.66 6.82 -8.03
C ASN A 4 -10.83 8.05 -7.62
N CYS A 5 -9.63 7.79 -7.11
CA CYS A 5 -8.71 8.82 -6.67
C CYS A 5 -7.99 9.47 -7.86
N ARG A 6 -8.75 10.30 -8.57
CA ARG A 6 -8.38 11.03 -9.79
C ARG A 6 -7.41 12.21 -9.54
N GLY A 7 -6.40 12.03 -8.68
CA GLY A 7 -5.45 13.12 -8.37
C GLY A 7 -4.18 12.71 -7.62
N VAL A 8 -3.98 11.41 -7.36
CA VAL A 8 -2.79 10.93 -6.68
C VAL A 8 -1.65 10.83 -7.69
N ARG A 9 -0.44 11.30 -7.34
CA ARG A 9 0.76 11.16 -8.18
C ARG A 9 0.80 9.73 -8.72
N LYS A 10 0.65 9.56 -10.04
CA LYS A 10 0.83 8.28 -10.76
C LYS A 10 2.31 7.91 -10.87
N GLY A 11 3.14 8.41 -9.95
CA GLY A 11 4.57 8.12 -9.88
C GLY A 11 4.80 6.80 -9.15
N THR A 12 5.93 6.18 -9.45
CA THR A 12 6.48 5.02 -8.77
C THR A 12 6.49 5.26 -7.26
N TRP A 13 6.15 4.24 -6.48
CA TRP A 13 6.29 4.29 -5.02
C TRP A 13 7.78 4.40 -4.67
N THR A 14 8.14 5.36 -3.84
CA THR A 14 9.51 5.46 -3.33
C THR A 14 9.68 4.53 -2.13
N LYS A 15 10.94 4.16 -1.84
CA LYS A 15 11.26 3.36 -0.65
C LYS A 15 10.82 4.04 0.65
N GLU A 16 10.86 5.36 0.70
CA GLU A 16 10.37 6.15 1.84
C GLU A 16 8.86 6.00 2.02
N GLU A 17 8.08 6.14 0.94
CA GLU A 17 6.62 5.94 0.99
C GLU A 17 6.28 4.51 1.42
N ASP A 18 6.99 3.52 0.89
CA ASP A 18 6.84 2.11 1.25
C ASP A 18 7.15 1.86 2.73
N THR A 19 8.20 2.49 3.27
CA THR A 19 8.60 2.38 4.68
C THR A 19 7.55 3.02 5.59
N LEU A 20 7.06 4.22 5.26
CA LEU A 20 6.00 4.89 6.01
C LEU A 20 4.71 4.08 6.00
N LEU A 21 4.33 3.55 4.84
CA LEU A 21 3.16 2.70 4.69
C LEU A 21 3.28 1.46 5.58
N ARG A 22 4.43 0.79 5.53
CA ARG A 22 4.71 -0.41 6.31
C ARG A 22 4.69 -0.15 7.81
N GLN A 23 5.41 0.87 8.28
CA GLN A 23 5.43 1.24 9.69
C GLN A 23 4.03 1.59 10.19
N CYS A 24 3.23 2.30 9.41
CA CYS A 24 1.85 2.59 9.79
C CYS A 24 1.00 1.33 9.89
N ILE A 25 1.14 0.39 8.97
CA ILE A 25 0.35 -0.85 9.00
C ILE A 25 0.80 -1.77 10.12
N GLU A 26 2.11 -1.87 10.39
CA GLU A 26 2.63 -2.61 11.54
C GLU A 26 2.18 -1.98 12.87
N LYS A 27 2.13 -0.64 12.96
CA LYS A 27 1.70 0.08 14.16
C LYS A 27 0.18 0.05 14.39
N TYR A 28 -0.63 0.09 13.34
CA TYR A 28 -2.09 0.24 13.44
C TYR A 28 -2.90 -1.00 13.01
N GLY A 29 -2.27 -2.00 12.40
CA GLY A 29 -2.87 -3.21 11.88
C GLY A 29 -3.40 -3.09 10.44
N GLU A 30 -3.39 -4.23 9.72
CA GLU A 30 -3.91 -4.36 8.36
C GLU A 30 -5.45 -4.38 8.31
N GLY A 31 -6.09 -3.21 8.42
CA GLY A 31 -7.56 -3.13 8.30
C GLY A 31 -8.11 -1.70 8.17
N LYS A 32 -7.45 -0.71 8.79
CA LYS A 32 -7.90 0.69 8.80
C LYS A 32 -7.35 1.49 7.63
N TRP A 33 -7.43 0.96 6.40
CA TRP A 33 -6.92 1.58 5.17
C TRP A 33 -7.38 3.02 4.94
N HIS A 34 -8.55 3.37 5.46
CA HIS A 34 -9.10 4.72 5.40
C HIS A 34 -8.28 5.77 6.12
N GLN A 35 -7.65 5.39 7.23
CA GLN A 35 -6.80 6.26 8.05
C GLN A 35 -5.33 6.11 7.68
N VAL A 36 -4.93 5.01 7.04
CA VAL A 36 -3.53 4.75 6.64
C VAL A 36 -2.89 5.93 5.89
N PRO A 37 -3.43 6.48 4.78
CA PRO A 37 -2.74 7.55 4.06
C PRO A 37 -2.58 8.82 4.90
N HIS A 38 -3.61 9.18 5.68
CA HIS A 38 -3.56 10.33 6.57
C HIS A 38 -2.56 10.14 7.71
N ARG A 39 -2.55 8.97 8.35
CA ARG A 39 -1.63 8.64 9.45
C ARG A 39 -0.18 8.46 8.99
N ALA A 40 0.02 7.93 7.79
CA ALA A 40 1.33 7.74 7.19
C ALA A 40 1.88 9.03 6.56
N GLY A 41 1.09 10.11 6.52
CA GLY A 41 1.48 11.35 5.83
C GLY A 41 1.68 11.16 4.33
N LEU A 42 1.08 10.11 3.74
CA LEU A 42 1.25 9.80 2.33
C LEU A 42 0.26 10.61 1.50
N ASN A 43 0.77 11.27 0.47
CA ASN A 43 -0.08 11.91 -0.54
C ASN A 43 -0.60 10.89 -1.56
N ARG A 44 -1.12 9.76 -1.04
CA ARG A 44 -1.65 8.63 -1.79
C ARG A 44 -3.05 8.29 -1.30
N CYS A 45 -3.85 7.71 -2.18
CA CYS A 45 -5.18 7.27 -1.79
C CYS A 45 -5.19 5.91 -1.13
N ARG A 46 -6.22 5.70 -0.30
CA ARG A 46 -6.58 4.41 0.32
C ARG A 46 -6.38 3.21 -0.62
N LYS A 47 -6.95 3.27 -1.83
CA LYS A 47 -6.89 2.16 -2.80
C LYS A 47 -5.45 1.85 -3.22
N SER A 48 -4.64 2.89 -3.47
CA SER A 48 -3.22 2.75 -3.81
C SER A 48 -2.43 2.15 -2.65
N CYS A 49 -2.60 2.67 -1.43
CA CYS A 49 -1.94 2.15 -0.23
C CYS A 49 -2.25 0.67 0.01
N ARG A 50 -3.54 0.28 -0.11
CA ARG A 50 -3.97 -1.11 0.03
C ARG A 50 -3.34 -2.01 -1.03
N LEU A 51 -3.39 -1.59 -2.30
CA LEU A 51 -2.79 -2.35 -3.40
C LEU A 51 -1.27 -2.49 -3.20
N ARG A 52 -0.57 -1.42 -2.81
CA ARG A 52 0.88 -1.47 -2.59
C ARG A 52 1.25 -2.44 -1.48
N TRP A 53 0.52 -2.43 -0.37
CA TRP A 53 0.72 -3.39 0.70
C TRP A 53 0.52 -4.82 0.23
N LEU A 54 -0.64 -5.11 -0.35
CA LEU A 54 -1.01 -6.47 -0.75
C LEU A 54 -0.17 -7.04 -1.91
N ASN A 55 0.40 -6.18 -2.77
CA ASN A 55 1.18 -6.61 -3.94
C ASN A 55 2.70 -6.54 -3.76
N TYR A 56 3.22 -5.74 -2.83
CA TYR A 56 4.67 -5.54 -2.69
C TYR A 56 5.21 -5.61 -1.26
N LEU A 57 4.50 -5.10 -0.25
CA LEU A 57 5.06 -4.94 1.10
C LEU A 57 4.68 -6.04 2.09
N ARG A 58 3.53 -6.70 1.88
CA ARG A 58 3.00 -7.68 2.83
C ARG A 58 4.00 -8.84 2.95
N PRO A 59 4.46 -9.19 4.17
CA PRO A 59 5.47 -10.23 4.37
C PRO A 59 5.02 -11.62 3.89
N ASN A 60 3.71 -11.85 3.83
CA ASN A 60 3.09 -13.07 3.34
C ASN A 60 2.86 -13.10 1.82
N ILE A 61 3.48 -12.21 1.05
CA ILE A 61 3.44 -12.30 -0.41
C ILE A 61 4.23 -13.53 -0.83
N LYS A 62 3.50 -14.61 -1.10
CA LYS A 62 3.98 -15.71 -1.93
C LYS A 62 4.15 -15.15 -3.34
N ARG A 63 5.32 -14.60 -3.65
CA ARG A 63 5.83 -14.58 -5.03
C ARG A 63 5.97 -16.04 -5.43
N GLY A 64 4.86 -16.64 -5.87
CA GLY A 64 4.86 -18.02 -6.32
C GLY A 64 6.03 -18.20 -7.28
N ARG A 65 6.89 -19.18 -6.99
CA ARG A 65 7.74 -19.73 -8.05
C ARG A 65 6.76 -20.15 -9.13
N PHE A 66 6.73 -19.43 -10.25
CA PHE A 66 6.07 -19.93 -11.44
C PHE A 66 6.85 -21.21 -11.78
N SER A 67 6.32 -22.36 -11.39
CA SER A 67 6.84 -23.62 -11.90
C SER A 67 6.53 -23.56 -13.39
N ARG A 68 7.58 -23.46 -14.18
CA ARG A 68 7.51 -23.53 -15.64
C ARG A 68 7.08 -24.96 -15.95
N ASP A 69 5.94 -25.10 -16.61
CA ASP A 69 5.50 -26.36 -17.21
C ASP A 69 6.55 -26.85 -18.21
#